data_AF-A0A644U8L2-F1
#
_entry.id   AF-A0A644U8L2-F1
#
_cell.length_a   1.000
_cell.length_b   1.000
_cell.length_c   1.000
_cell.angle_alpha   90.00
_cell.angle_beta   90.00
_cell.angle_gamma   90.00
#
_symmetry.space_group_name_H-M   'P 1'
#
loop_
_entity.id
_entity.type
_entity.pdbx_description
1 polymer ?
#
loop_
_entity_poly.entity_id
_entity_poly.type
_entity_poly.pdbx_seq_one_letter_code
_entity_poly.pdbx_strand_id
1 'polypeptide(L)'
;MIYHGQEQWNGPLKLSGMIDHYEQLPDTVTQYIPEYRYILYNLSTYTDQELVGNMLLLIVLRAMRAILIKDGKNSYTILHELVFNLEKVEDKEKAKQFFETLIIYILSTRQDLELKRIYEIAKEVSLERGEVMMTLAEKLIMEGMEKGVEKGKLEVAKNLLELGIEMEKIVKATGLPEDEIKKLMN
;
A
#
# COMPACT_ATOMS: atom_id res chain seq x y z
N MET A 1 5.55 16.96 6.68
CA MET A 1 6.05 15.63 6.28
C MET A 1 5.33 14.57 7.11
N ILE A 2 4.85 13.50 6.48
CA ILE A 2 4.22 12.36 7.19
C ILE A 2 5.21 11.21 7.13
N TYR A 3 5.49 10.57 8.27
CA TYR A 3 6.34 9.39 8.34
C TYR A 3 5.56 8.19 8.86
N HIS A 4 5.69 7.05 8.16
CA HIS A 4 5.01 5.79 8.47
C HIS A 4 5.96 4.57 8.34
N GLY A 5 7.26 4.75 8.65
CA GLY A 5 8.24 3.67 8.61
C GLY A 5 8.18 2.73 9.82
N GLN A 6 8.79 1.54 9.69
CA GLN A 6 8.94 0.60 10.81
C GLN A 6 10.01 1.04 11.80
N GLU A 7 11.05 1.73 11.32
CA GLU A 7 12.11 2.27 12.17
C GLU A 7 11.66 3.56 12.86
N GLN A 8 12.36 3.95 13.93
CA GLN A 8 12.14 5.26 14.51
C GLN A 8 12.76 6.32 13.61
N TRP A 9 12.02 7.41 13.39
CA TRP A 9 12.56 8.56 12.70
C TRP A 9 13.79 9.10 13.44
N ASN A 10 14.95 9.07 12.79
CA ASN A 10 16.24 9.51 13.31
C ASN A 10 16.75 10.80 12.64
N GLY A 11 15.97 11.37 11.73
CA GLY A 11 16.33 12.59 11.00
C GLY A 11 16.20 13.86 11.85
N PRO A 12 17.09 14.84 11.67
CA PRO A 12 16.99 16.13 12.35
C PRO A 12 15.78 16.93 11.87
N LEU A 13 15.04 17.56 12.80
CA LEU A 13 13.81 18.33 12.49
C LEU A 13 14.07 19.76 11.99
N LYS A 14 15.30 20.24 12.14
CA LYS A 14 15.75 21.56 11.69
C LYS A 14 16.64 21.42 10.47
N LEU A 15 16.60 22.43 9.59
CA LEU A 15 17.49 22.53 8.45
C LEU A 15 18.97 22.51 8.87
N SER A 16 19.32 23.19 9.96
CA SER A 16 20.69 23.22 10.49
C SER A 16 21.23 21.82 10.80
N GLY A 17 20.40 20.93 11.37
CA GLY A 17 20.80 19.55 11.61
C GLY A 17 20.97 18.71 10.34
N MET A 18 20.43 19.15 9.20
CA MET A 18 20.59 18.48 7.89
C MET A 18 21.86 18.92 7.15
N ILE A 19 22.56 19.94 7.64
CA ILE A 19 23.78 20.45 7.02
C ILE A 19 24.98 19.78 7.69
N ASP A 20 25.78 19.06 6.91
CA ASP A 20 26.99 18.42 7.41
C ASP A 20 27.94 19.46 8.01
N HIS A 21 28.46 19.16 9.20
CA HIS A 21 29.38 20.03 9.94
C HIS A 21 28.85 21.46 10.16
N TYR A 22 27.54 21.64 10.34
CA TYR A 22 26.92 22.95 10.61
C TYR A 22 27.64 23.76 11.71
N GLU A 23 28.04 23.10 12.80
CA GLU A 23 28.77 23.70 13.93
C GLU A 23 30.17 24.25 13.57
N GLN A 24 30.70 23.90 12.39
CA GLN A 24 32.00 24.34 11.88
C GLN A 24 31.89 25.49 10.86
N LEU A 25 30.66 25.91 10.53
CA LEU A 25 30.45 26.99 9.58
C LEU A 25 30.83 28.34 10.20
N PRO A 26 31.47 29.26 9.43
CA PRO A 26 31.73 30.61 9.90
C PRO A 26 30.44 31.37 10.24
N ASP A 27 30.49 32.23 11.25
CA ASP A 27 29.36 33.10 11.66
C ASP A 27 28.80 33.94 10.50
N THR A 28 29.67 34.31 9.56
CA THR A 28 29.29 35.07 8.38
C THR A 28 28.35 34.30 7.44
N VAL A 29 28.36 32.97 7.50
CA VAL A 29 27.52 32.08 6.69
C VAL A 29 26.28 31.66 7.48
N THR A 30 26.41 31.36 8.77
CA THR A 30 25.30 30.89 9.62
C THR A 30 24.16 31.91 9.71
N GLN A 31 24.47 33.22 9.69
CA GLN A 31 23.45 34.29 9.68
C GLN A 31 22.51 34.26 8.47
N TYR A 32 22.91 33.62 7.37
CA TYR A 32 22.09 33.49 6.16
C TYR A 32 21.37 32.14 6.08
N ILE A 33 21.61 31.22 7.02
CA ILE A 33 20.92 29.94 7.06
C ILE A 33 19.61 30.12 7.84
N PRO A 34 18.45 29.94 7.19
CA PRO A 34 17.19 30.12 7.88
C PRO A 34 16.95 29.00 8.90
N GLU A 35 16.39 29.35 10.06
CA GLU A 35 15.98 28.41 11.12
C GLU A 35 14.65 27.70 10.77
N TYR A 36 14.58 27.09 9.57
CA TYR A 36 13.40 26.33 9.18
C TYR A 36 13.32 25.02 9.97
N ARG A 37 12.15 24.79 10.55
CA ARG A 37 11.73 23.50 11.12
C ARG A 37 10.56 22.99 10.29
N TYR A 38 10.68 21.78 9.77
CA TYR A 38 9.51 21.14 9.15
C TYR A 38 8.67 20.45 10.22
N ILE A 39 7.35 20.49 10.04
CA ILE A 39 6.42 19.75 10.89
C ILE A 39 6.44 18.28 10.44
N LEU A 40 6.87 17.40 11.34
CA LEU A 40 6.87 15.95 11.14
C LEU A 40 5.69 15.34 11.91
N TYR A 41 4.77 14.70 11.16
CA TYR A 41 3.74 13.84 11.73
C TYR A 41 4.25 12.39 11.66
N ASN A 42 4.83 11.92 12.76
CA ASN A 42 5.31 10.54 12.87
C ASN A 42 4.17 9.63 13.36
N LEU A 43 3.46 8.97 12.44
CA LEU A 43 2.27 8.17 12.79
C LEU A 43 2.59 6.93 13.64
N SER A 44 3.85 6.49 13.70
CA SER A 44 4.23 5.33 14.53
C SER A 44 4.15 5.62 16.04
N THR A 45 4.17 6.90 16.43
CA THR A 45 4.21 7.32 17.85
C THR A 45 2.88 7.83 18.40
N TYR A 46 1.88 8.11 17.56
CA TYR A 46 0.57 8.58 18.02
C TYR A 46 -0.24 7.43 18.63
N THR A 47 -1.07 7.74 19.61
CA THR A 47 -2.19 6.90 20.07
C THR A 47 -3.47 7.20 19.27
N ASP A 48 -4.46 6.31 19.31
CA ASP A 48 -5.71 6.51 18.54
C ASP A 48 -6.53 7.73 19.00
N GLN A 49 -6.32 8.18 20.24
CA GLN A 49 -6.98 9.35 20.83
C GLN A 49 -6.35 10.68 20.40
N GLU A 50 -5.07 10.67 20.00
CA GLU A 50 -4.34 11.87 19.57
C GLU A 50 -4.57 12.21 18.08
N LEU A 51 -5.13 11.28 17.31
CA LEU A 51 -5.51 11.52 15.92
C LEU A 51 -6.84 12.30 15.89
N VAL A 52 -6.78 13.57 15.50
CA VAL A 52 -7.94 14.47 15.38
C VAL A 52 -8.06 14.98 13.94
N GLY A 53 -9.25 14.88 13.34
CA GLY A 53 -9.49 15.27 11.94
C GLY A 53 -10.85 14.82 11.43
N ASN A 54 -11.15 15.09 10.15
CA ASN A 54 -12.33 14.51 9.50
C ASN A 54 -12.22 12.98 9.51
N MET A 55 -13.36 12.29 9.68
CA MET A 55 -13.46 10.84 9.78
C MET A 55 -12.66 10.06 8.73
N LEU A 56 -12.65 10.49 7.47
CA LEU A 56 -11.88 9.82 6.41
C LEU A 56 -10.37 9.91 6.63
N LEU A 57 -9.88 11.07 7.06
CA LEU A 57 -8.47 11.25 7.40
C LEU A 57 -8.09 10.32 8.55
N LEU A 58 -8.93 10.26 9.60
CA LEU A 58 -8.68 9.38 10.74
C LEU A 58 -8.64 7.91 10.35
N ILE A 59 -9.54 7.47 9.46
CA ILE A 59 -9.56 6.09 8.95
C ILE A 59 -8.26 5.78 8.20
N VAL A 60 -7.81 6.67 7.31
CA VAL A 60 -6.56 6.48 6.55
C VAL A 60 -5.35 6.43 7.49
N LEU A 61 -5.23 7.38 8.42
CA LEU A 61 -4.08 7.44 9.34
C LEU A 61 -4.04 6.22 10.26
N ARG A 62 -5.21 5.78 10.77
CA ARG A 62 -5.31 4.57 11.59
C ARG A 62 -5.02 3.30 10.79
N ALA A 63 -5.45 3.21 9.53
CA ALA A 63 -5.12 2.09 8.65
C ALA A 63 -3.60 1.99 8.40
N MET A 64 -2.95 3.12 8.09
CA MET A 64 -1.50 3.19 7.92
C MET A 64 -0.76 2.78 9.20
N ARG A 65 -1.25 3.21 10.37
CA ARG A 65 -0.67 2.83 11.66
C ARG A 65 -0.88 1.35 11.98
N ALA A 66 -2.08 0.82 11.75
CA ALA A 66 -2.46 -0.56 12.06
C ALA A 66 -1.56 -1.59 11.37
N ILE A 67 -1.05 -1.26 10.18
CA ILE A 67 -0.16 -2.12 9.41
C ILE A 67 1.20 -2.34 10.08
N LEU A 68 1.65 -1.37 10.89
CA LEU A 68 2.90 -1.45 11.65
C LEU A 68 2.76 -2.33 12.90
N ILE A 69 1.54 -2.52 13.39
CA ILE A 69 1.24 -3.32 14.59
C ILE A 69 1.03 -4.78 14.18
N LYS A 70 2.09 -5.60 14.30
CA LYS A 70 2.08 -7.05 13.96
C LYS A 70 1.43 -7.94 15.02
N ASP A 71 0.35 -7.48 15.65
CA ASP A 71 -0.48 -8.32 16.51
C ASP A 71 -1.74 -8.72 15.72
N GLY A 72 -1.80 -9.98 15.30
CA GLY A 72 -2.87 -10.52 14.46
C GLY A 72 -4.26 -10.43 15.10
N LYS A 73 -4.39 -10.60 16.43
CA LYS A 73 -5.69 -10.45 17.11
C LYS A 73 -6.15 -9.00 17.10
N ASN A 74 -5.23 -8.08 17.37
CA ASN A 74 -5.54 -6.65 17.36
C ASN A 74 -5.84 -6.13 15.93
N SER A 75 -5.22 -6.73 14.90
CA SER A 75 -5.39 -6.32 13.50
C SER A 75 -6.84 -6.42 13.01
N TYR A 76 -7.54 -7.51 13.34
CA TYR A 76 -8.94 -7.69 12.96
C TYR A 76 -9.89 -6.76 13.72
N THR A 77 -9.62 -6.50 15.00
CA THR A 77 -10.38 -5.53 15.79
C THR A 77 -10.25 -4.13 15.20
N ILE A 78 -9.03 -3.70 14.89
CA ILE A 78 -8.80 -2.41 14.24
C ILE A 78 -9.49 -2.34 12.88
N LEU A 79 -9.37 -3.40 12.05
CA LEU A 79 -10.07 -3.44 10.77
C LEU A 79 -11.59 -3.29 10.93
N HIS A 80 -12.19 -4.01 11.87
CA HIS A 80 -13.62 -3.88 12.15
C HIS A 80 -13.98 -2.44 12.53
N GLU A 81 -13.21 -1.78 13.40
CA GLU A 81 -13.43 -0.38 13.76
C GLU A 81 -13.32 0.57 12.56
N LEU A 82 -12.33 0.36 11.67
CA LEU A 82 -12.14 1.17 10.47
C LEU A 82 -13.32 1.05 9.52
N VAL A 83 -13.75 -0.19 9.23
CA VAL A 83 -14.90 -0.47 8.35
C VAL A 83 -16.19 0.06 8.97
N PHE A 84 -16.39 -0.12 10.28
CA PHE A 84 -17.54 0.44 10.99
C PHE A 84 -17.57 1.97 10.95
N ASN A 85 -16.42 2.63 11.08
CA ASN A 85 -16.37 4.09 11.01
C ASN A 85 -16.67 4.61 9.60
N LEU A 86 -16.42 3.85 8.53
CA LEU A 86 -16.84 4.23 7.18
C LEU A 86 -18.36 4.32 7.04
N GLU A 87 -19.15 3.61 7.85
CA GLU A 87 -20.61 3.70 7.80
C GLU A 87 -21.16 5.05 8.26
N LYS A 88 -20.38 5.77 9.07
CA LYS A 88 -20.73 7.09 9.59
C LYS A 88 -20.39 8.23 8.62
N VAL A 89 -19.75 7.92 7.48
CA VAL A 89 -19.47 8.90 6.43
C VAL A 89 -20.77 9.17 5.65
N GLU A 90 -21.15 10.44 5.52
CA GLU A 90 -22.40 10.86 4.85
C GLU A 90 -22.41 10.50 3.37
N ASP A 91 -21.29 10.74 2.68
CA ASP A 91 -21.11 10.39 1.27
C ASP A 91 -20.84 8.89 1.11
N LYS A 92 -21.91 8.13 0.80
CA LYS A 92 -21.87 6.66 0.70
C LYS A 92 -20.99 6.15 -0.44
N GLU A 93 -21.00 6.81 -1.60
CA GLU A 93 -20.13 6.43 -2.72
C GLU A 93 -18.66 6.64 -2.38
N LYS A 94 -18.33 7.77 -1.74
CA LYS A 94 -16.98 8.00 -1.24
C LYS A 94 -16.59 6.97 -0.18
N ALA A 95 -17.48 6.66 0.77
CA ALA A 95 -17.24 5.64 1.78
C ALA A 95 -16.99 4.25 1.16
N LYS A 96 -17.68 3.92 0.07
CA LYS A 96 -17.46 2.70 -0.73
C LYS A 96 -16.08 2.66 -1.37
N GLN A 97 -15.69 3.73 -2.07
CA GLN A 97 -14.35 3.84 -2.68
C GLN A 97 -13.22 3.74 -1.64
N PHE A 98 -13.39 4.38 -0.48
CA PHE A 98 -12.44 4.31 0.62
C PHE A 98 -12.35 2.91 1.22
N PHE A 99 -13.47 2.19 1.34
CA PHE A 99 -13.47 0.81 1.79
C PHE A 99 -12.69 -0.09 0.84
N GLU A 100 -12.95 -0.03 -0.47
CA GLU A 100 -12.20 -0.81 -1.47
C GLU A 100 -10.70 -0.52 -1.38
N THR A 101 -10.34 0.77 -1.31
CA THR A 101 -8.95 1.21 -1.17
C THR A 101 -8.30 0.67 0.12
N LEU A 102 -9.02 0.71 1.23
CA LEU A 102 -8.57 0.19 2.52
C LEU A 102 -8.29 -1.31 2.46
N ILE A 103 -9.19 -2.10 1.88
CA ILE A 103 -9.03 -3.55 1.75
C ILE A 103 -7.84 -3.89 0.85
N ILE A 104 -7.72 -3.23 -0.31
CA ILE A 104 -6.59 -3.42 -1.22
C ILE A 104 -5.27 -3.09 -0.51
N TYR A 105 -5.22 -1.97 0.21
CA TYR A 105 -4.04 -1.55 0.96
C TYR A 105 -3.63 -2.57 2.04
N ILE A 106 -4.59 -3.07 2.81
CA ILE A 106 -4.33 -4.07 3.85
C ILE A 106 -3.83 -5.38 3.23
N LEU A 107 -4.52 -5.92 2.22
CA LEU A 107 -4.17 -7.20 1.59
C LEU A 107 -2.83 -7.13 0.83
N SER A 108 -2.50 -5.98 0.25
CA SER A 108 -1.21 -5.79 -0.45
C SER A 108 -0.01 -5.75 0.51
N THR A 109 -0.23 -5.43 1.78
CA THR A 109 0.86 -5.26 2.76
C THR A 109 0.92 -6.37 3.81
N ARG A 110 -0.23 -6.92 4.22
CA ARG A 110 -0.36 -7.91 5.31
C ARG A 110 -0.78 -9.26 4.77
N GLN A 111 0.21 -10.06 4.38
CA GLN A 111 0.01 -11.43 3.87
C GLN A 111 -0.43 -12.43 4.96
N ASP A 112 -0.32 -12.07 6.23
CA ASP A 112 -0.71 -12.88 7.38
C ASP A 112 -2.22 -12.83 7.68
N LEU A 113 -2.97 -11.94 7.03
CA LEU A 113 -4.41 -11.79 7.25
C LEU A 113 -5.22 -12.69 6.30
N GLU A 114 -6.23 -13.36 6.84
CA GLU A 114 -7.10 -14.25 6.08
C GLU A 114 -8.25 -13.49 5.40
N LEU A 115 -8.37 -13.65 4.09
CA LEU A 115 -9.43 -13.03 3.28
C LEU A 115 -10.83 -13.37 3.80
N LYS A 116 -11.03 -14.63 4.24
CA LYS A 116 -12.31 -15.09 4.81
C LYS A 116 -12.70 -14.29 6.06
N ARG A 117 -11.73 -14.02 6.95
CA ARG A 117 -11.99 -13.26 8.17
C ARG A 117 -12.29 -11.80 7.87
N ILE A 118 -11.59 -11.21 6.88
CA ILE A 118 -11.88 -9.86 6.38
C ILE A 118 -13.30 -9.77 5.81
N TYR A 119 -13.72 -10.79 5.04
CA TYR A 119 -15.09 -10.89 4.52
C TYR A 119 -16.14 -10.97 5.63
N GLU A 120 -15.90 -11.79 6.66
CA GLU A 120 -16.80 -11.88 7.82
C GLU A 120 -16.98 -10.51 8.50
N ILE A 121 -15.88 -9.78 8.73
CA ILE A 121 -15.92 -8.43 9.31
C ILE A 121 -16.72 -7.47 8.43
N ALA A 122 -16.47 -7.46 7.11
CA ALA A 122 -17.20 -6.60 6.19
C ALA A 122 -18.70 -6.87 6.26
N LYS A 123 -19.10 -8.15 6.21
CA LYS A 123 -20.49 -8.59 6.29
C LYS A 123 -21.16 -8.28 7.63
N GLU A 124 -20.42 -8.42 8.73
CA GLU A 124 -20.89 -8.08 10.08
C GLU A 124 -21.19 -6.57 10.21
N VAL A 125 -20.38 -5.72 9.59
CA VAL A 125 -20.61 -4.27 9.58
C VAL A 125 -21.84 -3.90 8.73
N SER A 126 -21.92 -4.40 7.50
CA SER A 126 -23.14 -4.28 6.69
C SER A 126 -23.21 -5.29 5.55
N LEU A 127 -24.43 -5.60 5.09
CA LEU A 127 -24.64 -6.46 3.92
C LEU A 127 -23.96 -5.89 2.67
N GLU A 128 -24.07 -4.57 2.45
CA GLU A 128 -23.44 -3.85 1.34
C GLU A 128 -21.92 -4.04 1.33
N ARG A 129 -21.25 -3.91 2.49
CA ARG A 129 -19.79 -4.13 2.59
C ARG A 129 -19.42 -5.57 2.27
N GLY A 130 -20.24 -6.54 2.67
CA GLY A 130 -20.08 -7.94 2.28
C GLY A 130 -20.14 -8.15 0.76
N GLU A 131 -21.09 -7.50 0.08
CA GLU A 131 -21.25 -7.57 -1.38
C GLU A 131 -20.08 -6.90 -2.13
N VAL A 132 -19.66 -5.72 -1.67
CA VAL A 132 -18.48 -5.03 -2.21
C VAL A 132 -17.23 -5.89 -2.03
N MET A 133 -17.07 -6.54 -0.88
CA MET A 133 -15.95 -7.45 -0.64
C MET A 133 -15.95 -8.67 -1.56
N MET A 134 -17.12 -9.26 -1.84
CA MET A 134 -17.22 -10.38 -2.79
C MET A 134 -16.81 -9.94 -4.19
N THR A 135 -17.33 -8.81 -4.65
CA THR A 135 -17.00 -8.24 -5.98
C THR A 135 -15.51 -7.94 -6.08
N LEU A 136 -14.92 -7.37 -5.04
CA LEU A 136 -13.49 -7.09 -4.96
C LEU A 136 -12.65 -8.38 -5.00
N ALA A 137 -13.06 -9.41 -4.26
CA ALA A 137 -12.38 -10.71 -4.27
C ALA A 137 -12.41 -11.36 -5.66
N GLU A 138 -13.55 -11.34 -6.34
CA GLU A 138 -13.68 -11.86 -7.71
C GLU A 138 -12.76 -11.12 -8.68
N LYS A 139 -12.71 -9.79 -8.60
CA LYS A 139 -11.81 -8.96 -9.40
C LYS A 139 -10.34 -9.31 -9.15
N LEU A 140 -9.94 -9.44 -7.88
CA LEU A 140 -8.56 -9.79 -7.51
C LEU A 140 -8.17 -11.19 -7.98
N ILE A 141 -9.09 -12.16 -7.91
CA ILE A 141 -8.87 -13.52 -8.43
C ILE A 141 -8.70 -13.48 -9.95
N MET A 142 -9.56 -12.74 -10.67
CA MET A 142 -9.48 -12.60 -12.12
C MET A 142 -8.17 -11.96 -12.57
N GLU A 143 -7.78 -10.84 -11.96
CA GLU A 143 -6.50 -10.18 -12.23
C GLU A 143 -5.31 -11.10 -11.90
N GLY A 144 -5.39 -11.87 -10.81
CA GLY A 144 -4.37 -12.84 -10.43
C GLY A 144 -4.21 -13.95 -11.47
N MET A 145 -5.33 -14.46 -11.98
CA MET A 145 -5.35 -15.48 -13.02
C MET A 145 -4.78 -14.97 -14.35
N GLU A 146 -5.20 -13.77 -14.78
CA GLU A 146 -4.69 -13.12 -16.00
C GLU A 146 -3.18 -12.91 -15.93
N LYS A 147 -2.68 -12.33 -14.82
CA LYS A 147 -1.24 -12.17 -14.57
C LYS A 147 -0.51 -13.51 -14.52
N GLY A 148 -1.14 -14.56 -14.01
CA GLY A 148 -0.59 -15.92 -13.98
C GLY A 148 -0.41 -16.49 -15.39
N VAL A 149 -1.42 -16.33 -16.26
CA VAL A 149 -1.37 -16.76 -17.66
C VAL A 149 -0.30 -15.99 -18.43
N GLU A 150 -0.24 -14.66 -18.26
CA GLU A 150 0.77 -13.81 -18.88
C GLU A 150 2.19 -14.22 -18.48
N LYS A 151 2.44 -14.39 -17.16
CA LYS A 151 3.73 -14.88 -16.65
C LYS A 151 4.10 -16.25 -17.22
N GLY A 152 3.14 -17.18 -17.28
CA GLY A 152 3.37 -18.50 -17.86
C GLY A 152 3.74 -18.45 -19.34
N LYS A 153 3.09 -17.58 -20.13
CA LYS A 153 3.45 -17.35 -21.53
C LYS A 153 4.87 -16.80 -21.67
N LEU A 154 5.24 -15.81 -20.84
CA LEU A 154 6.58 -15.22 -20.84
C LEU A 154 7.66 -16.24 -20.44
N GLU A 155 7.38 -17.08 -19.45
CA GLU A 155 8.29 -18.15 -19.02
C GLU A 155 8.48 -19.19 -20.13
N VAL A 156 7.41 -19.63 -20.79
CA VAL A 156 7.50 -20.53 -21.95
C VAL A 156 8.29 -19.88 -23.09
N ALA A 157 8.03 -18.60 -23.40
CA ALA A 157 8.77 -17.88 -24.44
C ALA A 157 10.27 -17.82 -24.14
N LYS A 158 10.63 -17.49 -22.89
CA LYS A 158 12.02 -17.46 -22.43
C LYS A 158 12.70 -18.83 -22.57
N ASN A 159 12.05 -19.89 -22.10
CA ASN A 159 12.59 -21.24 -22.18
C ASN A 159 12.78 -21.70 -23.64
N LEU A 160 11.85 -21.35 -24.54
CA LEU A 160 11.98 -21.68 -25.96
C LEU A 160 13.11 -20.89 -26.64
N LEU A 161 13.32 -19.62 -26.27
CA LEU A 161 14.47 -18.83 -26.73
C LEU A 161 15.79 -19.46 -26.28
N GLU A 162 15.89 -19.89 -25.02
CA GLU A 162 17.07 -20.58 -24.47
C GLU A 162 17.36 -21.91 -25.18
N LEU A 163 16.32 -22.59 -25.67
CA LEU A 163 16.43 -23.82 -26.48
C LEU A 163 16.76 -23.55 -27.96
N GLY A 164 16.93 -22.28 -28.37
CA GLY A 164 17.25 -21.92 -29.75
C GLY A 164 16.09 -22.08 -30.73
N ILE A 165 14.85 -22.09 -30.23
CA ILE A 165 13.66 -22.17 -31.09
C ILE A 165 13.47 -20.84 -31.83
N GLU A 166 13.13 -20.93 -33.11
CA GLU A 166 12.91 -19.76 -33.96
C GLU A 166 11.73 -18.91 -33.46
N MET A 167 11.91 -17.58 -33.51
CA MET A 167 10.94 -16.58 -33.05
C MET A 167 9.51 -16.83 -33.53
N GLU A 168 9.33 -17.17 -34.82
CA GLU A 168 8.01 -17.44 -35.41
C GLU A 168 7.28 -18.59 -34.70
N LYS A 169 8.02 -19.65 -34.32
CA LYS A 169 7.46 -20.80 -33.58
C LYS A 169 7.11 -20.41 -32.14
N ILE A 170 7.89 -19.53 -31.52
CA ILE A 170 7.63 -19.03 -30.16
C ILE A 170 6.38 -18.16 -30.12
N VAL A 171 6.23 -17.23 -31.06
CA VAL A 171 5.01 -16.42 -31.23
C VAL A 171 3.79 -17.33 -31.37
N LYS A 172 3.87 -18.35 -32.23
CA LYS A 172 2.77 -19.30 -32.46
C LYS A 172 2.45 -20.15 -31.22
N ALA A 173 3.44 -20.56 -30.45
CA ALA A 173 3.26 -21.40 -29.26
C ALA A 173 2.70 -20.63 -28.06
N THR A 174 3.11 -19.38 -27.88
CA THR A 174 2.79 -18.57 -26.69
C THR A 174 1.64 -17.58 -26.93
N GLY A 175 1.40 -17.21 -28.20
CA GLY A 175 0.48 -16.15 -28.58
C GLY A 175 0.95 -14.75 -28.16
N LEU A 176 2.23 -14.59 -27.80
CA LEU A 176 2.81 -13.29 -27.44
C LEU A 176 3.24 -12.51 -28.69
N PRO A 177 3.13 -11.17 -28.68
CA PRO A 177 3.70 -10.32 -29.72
C PRO A 177 5.22 -10.48 -29.80
N GLU A 178 5.78 -10.41 -31.01
CA GLU A 178 7.23 -10.50 -31.22
C GLU A 178 8.01 -9.45 -30.42
N ASP A 179 7.47 -8.23 -30.30
CA ASP A 179 8.09 -7.14 -29.54
C ASP A 179 8.17 -7.43 -28.02
N GLU A 180 7.25 -8.24 -27.48
CA GLU A 180 7.34 -8.68 -26.09
C GLU A 180 8.40 -9.76 -25.91
N ILE A 181 8.50 -10.70 -26.84
CA ILE A 181 9.50 -11.77 -26.81
C ILE A 181 10.91 -11.18 -26.97
N LYS A 182 11.10 -10.16 -27.83
CA LYS A 182 12.38 -9.44 -27.99
C LYS A 182 12.88 -8.80 -26.69
N LYS A 183 11.97 -8.33 -25.82
CA LYS A 183 12.37 -7.78 -24.51
C LYS A 183 12.99 -8.82 -23.59
N LEU A 184 12.74 -10.11 -23.82
CA LEU A 184 13.32 -11.22 -23.05
C LEU A 184 14.76 -11.57 -23.50
N MET A 185 15.23 -11.03 -24.63
CA MET A 185 16.56 -11.27 -25.18
C MET A 185 17.62 -10.25 -24.71
N ASN A 186 17.20 -9.24 -23.93
CA ASN A 186 18.06 -8.18 -23.39
C ASN A 186 18.42 -8.43 -21.92
#